data_AF-A0A2S0IDR4-F1
#
_entry.id   AF-A0A2S0IDR4-F1
#
_cell.length_a   1.000
_cell.length_b   1.000
_cell.length_c   1.000
_cell.angle_alpha   90.00
_cell.angle_beta   90.00
_cell.angle_gamma   90.00
#
_symmetry.space_group_name_H-M   'P 1'
#
loop_
_entity.id
_entity.type
_entity.pdbx_description
1 polymer ?
#
loop_
_entity_poly.entity_id
_entity_poly.type
_entity_poly.pdbx_seq_one_letter_code
_entity_poly.pdbx_strand_id
1 'polypeptide(L)'
;MKAFLLVFEPEVGTQQEVKAVVEQSKKVKTWRYDMPNSFYLISTSSAKELAEDLRTSLPNGRFIVTGIDEYWGWNNSDTWYLLKHKKLKPKAETPKTL
;
A
#
# COMPACT_ATOMS: atom_id res chain seq x y z
N MET A 1 -0.29 13.03 -6.44
CA MET A 1 -0.26 11.74 -5.71
C MET A 1 0.07 10.62 -6.67
N LYS A 2 0.89 9.66 -6.25
CA LYS A 2 1.33 8.52 -7.05
C LYS A 2 0.98 7.22 -6.32
N ALA A 3 0.85 6.13 -7.08
CA ALA A 3 0.67 4.80 -6.52
C ALA A 3 2.00 4.07 -6.53
N PHE A 4 2.21 3.23 -5.53
CA PHE A 4 3.40 2.42 -5.37
C PHE A 4 3.00 1.00 -4.96
N LEU A 5 3.88 0.05 -5.28
CA LEU A 5 3.81 -1.30 -4.74
C LEU A 5 4.98 -1.48 -3.78
N LEU A 6 4.66 -1.83 -2.54
CA LEU A 6 5.59 -2.43 -1.60
C LEU A 6 5.47 -3.95 -1.73
N VAL A 7 6.59 -4.64 -1.93
CA VAL A 7 6.71 -6.09 -1.81
C VAL A 7 7.82 -6.39 -0.82
N PHE A 8 7.62 -7.37 0.06
CA PHE A 8 8.59 -7.74 1.07
C PHE A 8 8.76 -9.26 1.14
N GLU A 9 9.93 -9.71 1.58
CA GLU A 9 10.14 -11.13 1.90
C GLU A 9 9.64 -11.45 3.32
N PRO A 10 9.33 -12.72 3.63
CA PRO A 10 8.80 -13.11 4.94
C PRO A 10 9.66 -12.70 6.15
N GLU A 11 10.99 -12.62 5.98
CA GLU A 11 11.95 -12.22 7.01
C GLU A 11 11.82 -10.75 7.43
N VAL A 12 11.14 -9.92 6.64
CA VAL A 12 10.79 -8.54 7.01
C VAL A 12 9.75 -8.51 8.13
N GLY A 13 8.85 -9.50 8.15
CA GLY A 13 7.77 -9.63 9.13
C GLY A 13 6.47 -10.14 8.52
N THR A 14 5.50 -10.38 9.38
CA THR A 14 4.12 -10.73 9.01
C THR A 14 3.41 -9.55 8.34
N GLN A 15 2.33 -9.84 7.61
CA GLN A 15 1.47 -8.81 7.01
C GLN A 15 0.99 -7.78 8.04
N GLN A 16 0.68 -8.20 9.27
CA GLN A 16 0.22 -7.33 10.36
C GLN A 16 1.35 -6.43 10.90
N GLU A 17 2.57 -6.94 11.03
CA GLU A 17 3.72 -6.15 11.48
C GLU A 17 4.08 -5.08 10.43
N VAL A 18 4.14 -5.46 9.16
CA VAL A 18 4.40 -4.50 8.07
C VAL A 18 3.25 -3.49 7.94
N LYS A 19 2.00 -3.92 8.13
CA LYS A 19 0.84 -3.01 8.19
C LYS A 19 1.03 -1.94 9.25
N ALA A 20 1.46 -2.31 10.47
CA ALA A 20 1.66 -1.36 11.55
C ALA A 20 2.71 -0.31 11.19
N VAL A 21 3.80 -0.71 10.52
CA VAL A 21 4.82 0.23 10.02
C VAL A 21 4.25 1.15 8.93
N VAL A 22 3.50 0.60 7.98
CA VAL A 22 2.85 1.38 6.92
C VAL A 22 1.86 2.40 7.49
N GLU A 23 1.12 2.06 8.54
CA GLU A 23 0.17 2.97 9.23
C GLU A 23 0.88 4.10 10.00
N GLN A 24 2.10 3.87 10.50
CA GLN A 24 2.89 4.87 11.21
C GLN A 24 3.63 5.82 10.27
N SER A 25 3.84 5.43 9.01
CA SER A 25 4.53 6.27 8.02
C SER A 25 3.74 7.55 7.73
N LYS A 26 4.38 8.71 7.93
CA LYS A 26 3.82 10.02 7.55
C LYS A 26 3.82 10.24 6.02
N LYS A 27 4.60 9.44 5.30
CA LYS A 27 4.74 9.49 3.84
C LYS A 27 3.64 8.68 3.14
N VAL A 28 3.06 7.68 3.79
CA VAL A 28 1.91 6.94 3.25
C VAL A 28 0.62 7.70 3.56
N LYS A 29 -0.15 8.07 2.53
CA LYS A 29 -1.43 8.79 2.67
C LYS A 29 -2.60 7.84 2.83
N THR A 30 -2.58 6.75 2.08
CA THR A 30 -3.53 5.64 2.22
C THR A 30 -2.90 4.40 1.59
N TRP A 31 -3.43 3.24 1.93
CA TRP A 31 -2.90 1.97 1.48
C TRP A 31 -4.00 0.91 1.42
N ARG A 32 -3.71 -0.18 0.72
CA ARG A 32 -4.50 -1.42 0.74
C ARG A 32 -3.55 -2.60 0.56
N TYR A 33 -3.92 -3.76 1.08
CA TYR A 33 -3.30 -5.03 0.72
C TYR A 33 -4.41 -6.02 0.34
N ASP A 34 -4.17 -6.78 -0.71
CA ASP A 34 -5.05 -7.88 -1.14
C ASP A 34 -4.26 -9.13 -1.57
N MET A 35 -2.94 -9.02 -1.66
CA MET A 35 -2.04 -10.15 -1.92
C MET A 35 -1.07 -10.28 -0.74
N PRO A 36 -0.67 -11.52 -0.39
CA PRO A 36 0.35 -11.74 0.64
C PRO A 36 1.62 -10.95 0.35
N ASN A 37 2.26 -10.51 1.43
CA ASN A 37 3.58 -9.88 1.39
C ASN A 37 3.67 -8.64 0.50
N SER A 38 2.56 -7.91 0.37
CA SER A 38 2.50 -6.71 -0.45
C SER A 38 1.53 -5.66 0.07
N PHE A 39 1.80 -4.40 -0.28
CA PHE A 39 0.90 -3.27 -0.08
C PHE A 39 0.89 -2.36 -1.29
N TYR A 40 -0.31 -1.95 -1.69
CA TYR A 40 -0.51 -0.82 -2.58
C TYR A 40 -0.52 0.46 -1.75
N LEU A 41 0.41 1.36 -2.02
CA LEU A 41 0.60 2.59 -1.26
C LEU A 41 0.27 3.80 -2.13
N ILE A 42 -0.35 4.80 -1.52
CA ILE A 42 -0.56 6.11 -2.13
C ILE A 42 0.27 7.15 -1.38
N SER A 43 1.07 7.92 -2.12
CA SER A 43 1.95 8.94 -1.53
C SER A 43 2.13 10.15 -2.44
N THR A 44 2.61 11.25 -1.85
CA THR A 44 3.20 12.39 -2.58
C THR A 44 4.72 12.30 -2.69
N SER A 45 5.35 11.42 -1.90
CA SER A 45 6.80 11.17 -1.93
C SER A 45 7.20 10.29 -3.12
N SER A 46 8.51 10.21 -3.37
CA SER A 46 9.12 9.27 -4.30
C SER A 46 9.22 7.85 -3.73
N ALA A 47 9.46 6.86 -4.59
CA ALA A 47 9.69 5.47 -4.17
C ALA A 47 10.91 5.35 -3.24
N LYS A 48 12.00 6.09 -3.53
CA LYS A 48 13.20 6.15 -2.70
C LYS A 48 12.89 6.66 -1.30
N GLU A 49 12.19 7.78 -1.20
CA GLU A 49 11.81 8.37 0.09
C GLU A 49 10.90 7.46 0.92
N LEU A 50 9.99 6.72 0.27
CA LEU A 50 9.15 5.72 0.94
C LEU A 50 10.00 4.55 1.43
N ALA A 51 10.92 4.04 0.60
CA ALA A 51 11.78 2.94 0.99
C ALA A 51 12.69 3.32 2.17
N GLU A 52 13.28 4.50 2.15
CA GLU A 52 14.11 5.03 3.24
C GLU A 52 13.30 5.19 4.54
N ASP A 53 12.09 5.75 4.46
CA ASP A 53 11.18 5.90 5.60
C ASP A 53 10.82 4.55 6.23
N LEU A 54 10.39 3.59 5.41
CA LEU A 54 10.03 2.24 5.87
C LEU A 54 11.24 1.47 6.41
N ARG A 55 12.43 1.64 5.82
CA ARG A 55 13.68 0.96 6.23
C ARG A 55 14.09 1.27 7.65
N THR A 56 13.70 2.43 8.19
CA THR A 56 13.97 2.80 9.58
C THR A 56 13.26 1.89 10.58
N SER A 57 12.10 1.36 10.20
CA SER A 57 11.21 0.54 11.04
C SER A 57 11.14 -0.92 10.61
N LEU A 58 11.66 -1.25 9.42
CA LEU A 58 11.85 -2.61 8.91
C LEU A 58 13.36 -2.92 8.82
N PRO A 59 14.05 -3.12 9.95
CA PRO A 59 15.51 -3.17 9.95
C PRO A 59 16.11 -4.43 9.32
N ASN A 60 15.32 -5.51 9.26
CA ASN A 60 15.74 -6.84 8.82
C ASN A 60 14.99 -7.24 7.54
N GLY A 61 15.66 -8.05 6.70
CA GLY A 61 15.08 -8.58 5.46
C GLY A 61 15.12 -7.62 4.27
N ARG A 62 14.51 -8.07 3.17
CA ARG A 62 14.47 -7.38 1.87
C ARG A 62 13.05 -6.96 1.51
N PHE A 63 12.93 -5.74 1.03
CA PHE A 63 11.71 -5.25 0.42
C PHE A 63 12.06 -4.29 -0.73
N ILE A 64 11.08 -4.07 -1.61
CA ILE A 64 11.16 -3.08 -2.67
C ILE A 64 9.92 -2.20 -2.63
N VAL A 65 10.12 -0.90 -2.83
CA VAL A 65 9.05 0.04 -3.18
C VAL A 65 9.27 0.47 -4.62
N THR A 66 8.27 0.25 -5.47
CA THR A 66 8.31 0.68 -6.87
C THR A 66 7.11 1.57 -7.20
N GLY A 67 7.32 2.53 -8.09
CA GLY A 67 6.24 3.33 -8.66
C GLY A 67 5.37 2.50 -9.58
N ILE A 68 4.06 2.76 -9.57
CA ILE A 68 3.10 2.14 -10.48
C ILE A 68 2.65 3.19 -11.50
N ASP A 69 3.26 3.15 -12.68
CA ASP A 69 2.94 4.02 -13.81
C ASP A 69 1.98 3.33 -14.79
N GLU A 70 2.24 2.05 -15.11
CA GLU A 70 1.37 1.16 -15.87
C GLU A 70 1.09 -0.11 -15.07
N TYR A 71 -0.11 -0.68 -15.23
CA TYR A 71 -0.53 -1.86 -14.49
C TYR A 71 -1.60 -2.65 -15.22
N TRP A 72 -1.53 -3.98 -15.10
CA TRP A 72 -2.53 -4.92 -15.59
C TRP A 72 -2.55 -6.17 -14.70
N GLY A 73 -3.67 -6.88 -14.65
CA GLY A 73 -3.79 -8.14 -13.91
C GLY A 73 -5.22 -8.46 -13.50
N TRP A 74 -5.38 -9.37 -12.53
CA TRP A 74 -6.67 -9.75 -11.96
C TRP A 74 -6.69 -9.45 -10.46
N ASN A 75 -6.97 -8.17 -10.16
CA ASN A 75 -7.18 -7.71 -8.79
C ASN A 75 -8.67 -7.41 -8.54
N ASN A 76 -9.03 -7.20 -7.28
CA ASN A 76 -10.38 -6.81 -6.92
C ASN A 76 -10.69 -5.36 -7.36
N SER A 77 -11.98 -5.03 -7.45
CA SER A 77 -12.44 -3.72 -7.92
C SER A 77 -11.91 -2.56 -7.08
N ASP A 78 -11.62 -2.82 -5.82
CA ASP A 78 -11.28 -1.76 -4.88
C ASP A 78 -9.79 -1.39 -4.91
N THR A 79 -8.91 -2.36 -5.17
CA THR A 79 -7.50 -2.09 -5.48
C THR A 79 -7.39 -1.40 -6.83
N TRP A 80 -8.15 -1.82 -7.85
CA TRP A 80 -8.18 -1.06 -9.11
C TRP A 80 -8.65 0.38 -8.91
N TYR A 81 -9.67 0.56 -8.09
CA TYR A 81 -10.14 1.89 -7.73
C TYR A 81 -9.06 2.71 -7.02
N LEU A 82 -8.35 2.12 -6.05
CA LEU A 82 -7.22 2.76 -5.36
C LEU A 82 -6.12 3.17 -6.35
N LEU A 83 -5.70 2.27 -7.23
CA LEU A 83 -4.62 2.52 -8.20
C LEU A 83 -5.00 3.59 -9.22
N LYS A 84 -6.27 3.63 -9.66
CA LYS A 84 -6.75 4.63 -10.62
C LYS A 84 -6.99 6.00 -9.99
N HIS A 85 -7.69 6.03 -8.86
CA HIS A 85 -8.17 7.27 -8.24
C HIS A 85 -7.28 7.78 -7.11
N LYS A 86 -6.26 7.01 -6.73
CA LYS A 86 -5.33 7.30 -5.64
C LYS A 86 -6.05 7.55 -4.30
N LYS A 87 -7.22 6.93 -4.09
CA LYS A 87 -8.00 7.01 -2.85
C LYS A 87 -8.81 5.73 -2.67
N LEU A 88 -9.16 5.40 -1.43
CA LEU A 88 -10.03 4.26 -1.16
C LEU A 88 -11.41 4.47 -1.79
N LYS A 89 -12.00 3.37 -2.26
CA LYS A 89 -13.39 3.35 -2.72
C LYS A 89 -14.31 3.66 -1.53
N PRO A 90 -15.29 4.58 -1.66
CA PRO A 90 -16.28 4.78 -0.63
C PRO A 90 -16.98 3.46 -0.29
N LYS A 91 -17.25 3.21 0.99
CA LYS A 91 -18.12 2.10 1.36
C LYS A 91 -19.51 2.40 0.79
N ALA A 92 -20.15 1.41 0.19
CA ALA A 92 -21.57 1.55 -0.18
C ALA A 92 -22.34 1.88 1.11
N GLU A 93 -23.07 2.99 1.11
CA GLU A 93 -24.01 3.28 2.19
C GLU A 93 -25.04 2.16 2.18
N THR A 94 -25.13 1.39 3.27
CA THR A 94 -26.25 0.47 3.46
C THR A 94 -27.52 1.31 3.40
N PRO A 95 -28.53 0.95 2.57
CA PRO A 95 -29.79 1.67 2.56
C PRO A 95 -30.31 1.74 3.99
N LYS A 96 -30.59 2.94 4.49
CA LYS A 96 -31.35 3.08 5.73
C LYS A 96 -32.69 2.40 5.46
N THR A 97 -32.91 1.24 6.07
CA THR A 97 -34.25 0.65 6.18
C THR A 97 -35.15 1.71 6.79
N LEU A 98 -36.14 2.14 6.01
CA LEU A 98 -37.17 3.10 6.38
C LEU A 98 -37.96 2.61 7.59
#